data_AF-A0A329T8J6-F1
#
_entry.id   AF-A0A329T8J6-F1
#
_cell.length_a   1.000
_cell.length_b   1.000
_cell.length_c   1.000
_cell.angle_alpha   90.00
_cell.angle_beta   90.00
_cell.angle_gamma   90.00
#
_symmetry.space_group_name_H-M   'P 1'
#
loop_
_entity.id
_entity.type
_entity.pdbx_description
1 polymer ?
#
loop_
_entity_poly.entity_id
_entity_poly.type
_entity_poly.pdbx_seq_one_letter_code
_entity_poly.pdbx_strand_id
1 'polypeptide(L)'
;MYEHPEPTAVFRPLRENGPALLVPAAWTVAASAVLGVVSTHALFVAHVVMSVLLVAFLVGSWGEMGSGALRVWKLVILAGTPVTLAGVLGFLALDGVLALPARPLLSIALYGWILLPAVGLADTGRRVGRSARAYDVGTACCVVGAVGVAVAGSPTATAVALGVVGVGQTLGIVAATVAE
;
A
#
# COMPACT_ATOMS: atom_id res chain seq x y z
N MET A 1 5.52 36.85 21.21
CA MET A 1 4.78 36.55 19.98
C MET A 1 5.06 35.09 19.67
N TYR A 2 4.19 34.19 20.11
CA TYR A 2 4.33 32.76 19.83
C TYR A 2 3.83 32.56 18.40
N GLU A 3 4.73 32.30 17.45
CA GLU A 3 4.33 31.92 16.10
C GLU A 3 3.62 30.57 16.21
N HIS A 4 2.31 30.56 15.97
CA HIS A 4 1.63 29.32 15.66
C HIS A 4 2.19 28.83 14.32
N PRO A 5 2.82 27.65 14.25
CA PRO A 5 3.24 27.12 12.96
C PRO A 5 2.01 27.00 12.07
N GLU A 6 2.06 27.67 10.92
CA GLU A 6 1.07 27.57 9.85
C GLU A 6 0.69 26.09 9.65
N PRO A 7 -0.61 25.73 9.65
CA PRO A 7 -1.06 24.34 9.53
C PRO A 7 -0.39 23.60 8.36
N THR A 8 -0.16 24.33 7.26
CA THR A 8 0.49 23.87 6.03
C THR A 8 1.92 23.35 6.23
N ALA A 9 2.67 23.86 7.22
CA ALA A 9 4.03 23.45 7.51
C ALA A 9 4.11 22.09 8.21
N VAL A 10 3.11 21.70 9.01
CA VAL A 10 3.08 20.41 9.72
C VAL A 10 2.57 19.29 8.80
N PHE A 11 1.64 19.59 7.89
CA PHE A 11 1.13 18.60 6.93
C PHE A 11 2.19 18.13 5.93
N ARG A 12 3.18 18.95 5.61
CA ARG A 12 4.18 18.65 4.58
C ARG A 12 5.14 17.52 4.98
N PRO A 13 5.85 17.57 6.13
CA PRO A 13 6.71 16.46 6.58
C PRO A 13 5.93 15.17 6.85
N LEU A 14 4.69 15.28 7.36
CA LEU A 14 3.84 14.12 7.60
C LEU A 14 3.40 13.45 6.30
N ARG A 15 3.09 14.24 5.27
CA ARG A 15 2.77 13.75 3.91
C ARG A 15 3.99 13.15 3.22
N GLU A 16 5.17 13.74 3.43
CA GLU A 16 6.43 13.30 2.82
C GLU A 16 6.98 12.01 3.46
N ASN A 17 6.84 11.85 4.79
CA ASN A 17 7.44 10.72 5.52
C ASN A 17 6.44 9.70 6.06
N GLY A 18 5.15 10.06 6.13
CA GLY A 18 4.08 9.18 6.62
C GLY A 18 4.08 7.78 6.00
N PRO A 19 4.27 7.63 4.67
CA PRO A 19 4.34 6.31 4.03
C PRO A 19 5.42 5.39 4.61
N ALA A 20 6.55 5.93 5.09
CA ALA A 20 7.67 5.14 5.61
C ALA A 20 7.28 4.36 6.88
N LEU A 21 6.30 4.86 7.65
CA LEU A 21 5.75 4.18 8.81
C LEU A 21 4.47 3.41 8.48
N LEU A 22 3.61 3.98 7.63
CA LEU A 22 2.29 3.40 7.33
C LEU A 22 2.37 2.09 6.55
N VAL A 23 3.28 1.98 5.58
CA VAL A 23 3.43 0.76 4.78
C VAL A 23 3.89 -0.45 5.59
N PRO A 24 4.98 -0.39 6.38
CA PRO A 24 5.37 -1.54 7.20
C PRO A 24 4.29 -1.89 8.25
N ALA A 25 3.61 -0.89 8.81
CA ALA A 25 2.49 -1.12 9.72
C ALA A 25 1.33 -1.86 9.04
N ALA A 26 0.94 -1.46 7.83
CA ALA A 26 -0.14 -2.11 7.08
C ALA A 26 0.15 -3.59 6.80
N TRP A 27 1.36 -3.92 6.36
CA TRP A 27 1.75 -5.32 6.11
C TRP A 27 1.87 -6.13 7.40
N THR A 28 2.30 -5.52 8.51
CA THR A 28 2.30 -6.17 9.82
C THR A 28 0.89 -6.50 10.28
N VAL A 29 -0.05 -5.58 10.12
CA VAL A 29 -1.48 -5.80 10.44
C VAL A 29 -2.06 -6.90 9.56
N ALA A 30 -1.80 -6.88 8.26
CA ALA A 30 -2.25 -7.92 7.34
C ALA A 30 -1.71 -9.32 7.70
N ALA A 31 -0.41 -9.43 7.97
CA ALA A 31 0.21 -10.69 8.40
C ALA A 31 -0.35 -11.16 9.75
N SER A 32 -0.54 -10.24 10.70
CA SER A 32 -1.12 -10.55 12.01
C SER A 32 -2.57 -11.02 11.91
N ALA A 33 -3.35 -10.48 10.98
CA ALA A 33 -4.71 -10.93 10.72
C ALA A 33 -4.75 -12.33 10.10
N VAL A 34 -3.84 -12.63 9.17
CA VAL A 34 -3.66 -14.00 8.64
C VAL A 34 -3.33 -14.99 9.75
N LEU A 35 -2.54 -14.59 10.74
CA LEU A 35 -2.19 -15.40 11.91
C LEU A 35 -3.30 -15.44 12.98
N GLY A 36 -4.42 -14.76 12.78
CA GLY A 36 -5.54 -14.71 13.73
C GLY A 36 -5.31 -13.82 14.96
N VAL A 37 -4.23 -13.03 14.98
CA VAL A 37 -3.91 -12.09 16.08
C VAL A 37 -4.73 -10.81 15.96
N VAL A 38 -4.96 -10.33 14.74
CA VAL A 38 -5.78 -9.14 14.46
C VAL A 38 -7.14 -9.57 13.91
N SER A 39 -8.20 -8.92 14.36
CA SER A 39 -9.56 -9.25 13.92
C SER A 39 -9.86 -8.81 12.49
N THR A 40 -10.75 -9.53 11.82
CA THR A 40 -11.28 -9.17 10.49
C THR A 40 -11.93 -7.78 10.50
N HIS A 41 -12.62 -7.42 11.57
CA HIS A 41 -13.21 -6.08 11.72
C HIS A 41 -12.15 -4.97 11.72
N ALA A 42 -10.99 -5.19 12.35
CA ALA A 42 -9.90 -4.21 12.31
C ALA A 42 -9.35 -4.04 10.88
N LEU A 43 -9.23 -5.12 10.10
CA LEU A 43 -8.87 -5.04 8.68
C LEU A 43 -9.92 -4.31 7.83
N PHE A 44 -11.21 -4.53 8.12
CA PHE A 44 -12.29 -3.79 7.48
C PHE A 44 -12.17 -2.29 7.73
N VAL A 45 -12.02 -1.88 8.99
CA VAL A 45 -11.81 -0.47 9.36
C VAL A 45 -10.56 0.09 8.67
N ALA A 46 -9.46 -0.68 8.62
CA ALA A 46 -8.25 -0.26 7.92
C ALA A 46 -8.52 0.02 6.43
N HIS A 47 -9.31 -0.81 5.74
CA HIS A 47 -9.68 -0.56 4.34
C HIS A 47 -10.53 0.70 4.18
N VAL A 48 -11.51 0.92 5.07
CA VAL A 48 -12.34 2.14 5.05
C VAL A 48 -11.47 3.38 5.22
N VAL A 49 -10.59 3.39 6.22
CA VAL A 49 -9.65 4.50 6.46
C VAL A 49 -8.74 4.71 5.25
N MET A 50 -8.14 3.65 4.72
CA MET A 50 -7.25 3.75 3.56
C MET A 50 -7.98 4.24 2.30
N SER A 51 -9.23 3.83 2.05
CA SER A 51 -10.03 4.34 0.95
C SER A 51 -10.22 5.86 1.04
N VAL A 52 -10.55 6.38 2.24
CA VAL A 52 -10.69 7.82 2.46
C VAL A 52 -9.36 8.54 2.26
N LEU A 53 -8.26 8.01 2.81
CA LEU A 53 -6.93 8.60 2.68
C LEU A 53 -6.44 8.63 1.22
N LEU A 54 -6.67 7.57 0.45
CA LEU A 54 -6.29 7.53 -0.96
C LEU A 54 -7.05 8.57 -1.78
N VAL A 55 -8.36 8.73 -1.56
CA VAL A 55 -9.17 9.76 -2.22
C VAL A 55 -8.68 11.16 -1.83
N ALA A 56 -8.49 11.41 -0.53
CA ALA A 56 -8.01 12.70 -0.04
C ALA A 56 -6.63 13.05 -0.61
N PHE A 57 -5.70 12.09 -0.64
CA PHE A 57 -4.38 12.27 -1.23
C PHE A 57 -4.46 12.52 -2.73
N LEU A 58 -5.25 11.75 -3.46
CA LEU A 58 -5.40 11.88 -4.90
C LEU A 58 -5.95 13.26 -5.29
N VAL A 59 -6.95 13.75 -4.56
CA VAL A 59 -7.52 15.09 -4.76
C VAL A 59 -6.51 16.17 -4.37
N GLY A 60 -5.89 16.05 -3.19
CA GLY A 60 -4.96 17.05 -2.66
C GLY A 60 -3.64 17.18 -3.43
N SER A 61 -3.20 16.12 -4.10
CA SER A 61 -1.93 16.09 -4.85
C SER A 61 -2.11 15.99 -6.37
N TRP A 62 -3.35 16.14 -6.88
CA TRP A 62 -3.65 15.91 -8.30
C TRP A 62 -2.78 16.74 -9.27
N GLY A 63 -2.59 18.02 -8.96
CA GLY A 63 -1.82 18.97 -9.77
C GLY A 63 -0.30 18.77 -9.68
N GLU A 64 0.19 18.30 -8.53
CA GLU A 64 1.63 18.06 -8.29
C GLU A 64 2.13 16.81 -9.02
N MET A 65 1.26 15.81 -9.24
CA MET A 65 1.62 14.51 -9.81
C MET A 65 1.46 14.43 -11.35
N GLY A 66 1.85 15.50 -12.06
CA GLY A 66 1.66 15.61 -13.51
C GLY A 66 2.74 14.94 -14.38
N SER A 67 3.94 14.72 -13.85
CA SER A 67 5.11 14.30 -14.64
C SER A 67 6.01 13.30 -13.90
N GLY A 68 6.99 12.74 -14.62
CA GLY A 68 8.00 11.83 -14.08
C GLY A 68 7.41 10.60 -13.38
N ALA A 69 8.08 10.16 -12.32
CA ALA A 69 7.63 9.05 -11.48
C ALA A 69 6.28 9.36 -10.79
N LEU A 70 6.04 10.62 -10.40
CA LEU A 70 4.80 11.01 -9.71
C LEU A 70 3.57 10.77 -10.58
N ARG A 71 3.65 10.93 -11.91
CA ARG A 71 2.54 10.58 -12.81
C ARG A 71 2.17 9.09 -12.72
N VAL A 72 3.14 8.19 -12.61
CA VAL A 72 2.87 6.75 -12.47
C VAL A 72 2.29 6.46 -11.09
N TRP A 73 2.82 7.06 -10.03
CA TRP A 73 2.25 6.94 -8.68
C TRP A 73 0.80 7.45 -8.60
N LYS A 74 0.46 8.50 -9.34
CA LYS A 74 -0.93 8.96 -9.46
C LYS A 74 -1.83 7.88 -10.06
N LEU A 75 -1.39 7.18 -11.10
CA LEU A 75 -2.13 6.06 -11.68
C LEU A 75 -2.23 4.87 -10.72
N VAL A 76 -1.16 4.59 -9.98
CA VAL A 76 -1.15 3.56 -8.92
C VAL A 76 -2.20 3.88 -7.86
N ILE A 77 -2.31 5.12 -7.41
CA ILE A 77 -3.31 5.55 -6.41
C ILE A 77 -4.73 5.55 -7.01
N LEU A 78 -4.87 6.03 -8.25
CA LEU A 78 -6.14 6.02 -8.98
C LEU A 78 -6.69 4.59 -9.12
N ALA A 79 -5.84 3.63 -9.48
CA ALA A 79 -6.20 2.21 -9.58
C ALA A 79 -6.31 1.53 -8.19
N GLY A 80 -5.49 1.95 -7.22
CA GLY A 80 -5.49 1.45 -5.86
C GLY A 80 -6.76 1.82 -5.08
N THR A 81 -7.41 2.93 -5.44
CA THR A 81 -8.66 3.39 -4.82
C THR A 81 -9.80 2.36 -5.01
N PRO A 82 -10.20 1.98 -6.23
CA PRO A 82 -11.23 0.94 -6.42
C PRO A 82 -10.76 -0.44 -5.92
N VAL A 83 -9.47 -0.76 -5.98
CA VAL A 83 -8.91 -1.99 -5.37
C VAL A 83 -9.15 -2.02 -3.86
N THR A 84 -8.93 -0.90 -3.17
CA THR A 84 -9.14 -0.80 -1.72
C THR A 84 -10.63 -0.84 -1.38
N LEU A 85 -11.48 -0.20 -2.20
CA LEU A 85 -12.93 -0.29 -2.07
C LEU A 85 -13.43 -1.73 -2.28
N ALA A 86 -12.81 -2.50 -3.17
CA ALA A 86 -13.12 -3.93 -3.31
C ALA A 86 -12.91 -4.67 -1.99
N GLY A 87 -11.91 -4.30 -1.18
CA GLY A 87 -11.71 -4.85 0.15
C GLY A 87 -12.86 -4.52 1.10
N VAL A 88 -13.32 -3.27 1.12
CA VAL A 88 -14.50 -2.84 1.90
C VAL A 88 -15.73 -3.67 1.52
N LEU A 89 -16.01 -3.78 0.22
CA LEU A 89 -17.13 -4.58 -0.29
C LEU A 89 -16.96 -6.07 0.02
N GLY A 90 -15.71 -6.57 -0.02
CA GLY A 90 -15.36 -7.95 0.28
C GLY A 90 -15.63 -8.32 1.74
N PHE A 91 -15.31 -7.44 2.69
CA PHE A 91 -15.63 -7.64 4.11
C PHE A 91 -17.12 -7.53 4.39
N LEU A 92 -17.82 -6.56 3.80
CA LEU A 92 -19.28 -6.46 3.93
C LEU A 92 -20.00 -7.70 3.36
N ALA A 93 -19.48 -8.24 2.25
CA ALA A 93 -19.98 -9.49 1.69
C ALA A 93 -19.65 -10.71 2.57
N LEU A 94 -18.47 -10.73 3.20
CA LEU A 94 -18.07 -11.77 4.14
C LEU A 94 -18.98 -11.81 5.37
N ASP A 95 -19.39 -10.64 5.86
CA ASP A 95 -20.32 -10.50 6.99
C ASP A 95 -21.80 -10.65 6.58
N GLY A 96 -22.08 -10.96 5.31
CA GLY A 96 -23.44 -11.21 4.80
C GLY A 96 -24.30 -9.97 4.56
N VAL A 97 -23.72 -8.76 4.68
CA VAL A 97 -24.42 -7.49 4.45
C VAL A 97 -24.72 -7.28 2.95
N LEU A 98 -23.82 -7.75 2.08
CA LEU A 98 -23.95 -7.64 0.63
C LEU A 98 -23.99 -9.03 -0.03
N ALA A 99 -24.90 -9.21 -0.99
CA ALA A 99 -24.96 -10.41 -1.82
C ALA A 99 -23.91 -10.38 -2.96
N LEU A 100 -22.64 -10.30 -2.60
CA LEU A 100 -21.49 -10.26 -3.52
C LEU A 100 -20.50 -11.40 -3.21
N PRO A 101 -19.63 -11.79 -4.17
CA PRO A 101 -18.64 -12.82 -3.91
C PRO A 101 -17.46 -12.24 -3.10
N ALA A 102 -17.46 -12.47 -1.78
CA ALA A 102 -16.45 -11.94 -0.87
C ALA A 102 -15.00 -12.31 -1.25
N ARG A 103 -14.75 -13.59 -1.59
CA ARG A 103 -13.40 -14.11 -1.87
C ARG A 103 -12.73 -13.38 -3.06
N PRO A 104 -13.34 -13.30 -4.26
CA PRO A 104 -12.77 -12.52 -5.37
C PRO A 104 -12.47 -11.06 -5.00
N LEU A 105 -13.37 -10.40 -4.27
CA LEU A 105 -13.20 -8.99 -3.86
C LEU A 105 -12.00 -8.80 -2.92
N LEU A 106 -11.87 -9.66 -1.92
CA LEU A 106 -10.72 -9.65 -1.00
C LEU A 106 -9.42 -10.03 -1.71
N SER A 107 -9.45 -10.94 -2.68
CA SER A 107 -8.30 -11.26 -3.52
C SER A 107 -7.87 -10.08 -4.39
N ILE A 108 -8.83 -9.36 -5.00
CA ILE A 108 -8.55 -8.13 -5.76
C ILE A 108 -7.85 -7.11 -4.87
N ALA A 109 -8.38 -6.87 -3.66
CA ALA A 109 -7.78 -5.97 -2.69
C ALA A 109 -6.34 -6.40 -2.35
N LEU A 110 -6.15 -7.65 -1.94
CA LEU A 110 -4.85 -8.19 -1.55
C LEU A 110 -3.81 -8.08 -2.67
N TYR A 111 -4.09 -8.67 -3.84
CA TYR A 111 -3.13 -8.67 -4.94
C TYR A 111 -2.93 -7.29 -5.55
N GLY A 112 -3.95 -6.44 -5.55
CA GLY A 112 -3.81 -5.05 -5.99
C GLY A 112 -2.87 -4.26 -5.07
N TRP A 113 -2.97 -4.43 -3.75
CA TRP A 113 -2.05 -3.83 -2.78
C TRP A 113 -0.61 -4.36 -2.88
N ILE A 114 -0.43 -5.60 -3.33
CA ILE A 114 0.90 -6.16 -3.58
C ILE A 114 1.49 -5.62 -4.91
N LEU A 115 0.73 -5.69 -5.99
CA LEU A 115 1.26 -5.56 -7.35
C LEU A 115 1.20 -4.13 -7.92
N LEU A 116 0.22 -3.30 -7.55
CA LEU A 116 0.17 -1.92 -8.05
C LEU A 116 1.41 -1.11 -7.61
N PRO A 117 1.87 -1.18 -6.34
CA PRO A 117 3.12 -0.54 -5.94
C PRO A 117 4.34 -1.09 -6.69
N ALA A 118 4.35 -2.38 -7.06
CA ALA A 118 5.45 -2.97 -7.82
C ALA A 118 5.66 -2.27 -9.18
N VAL A 119 4.57 -1.83 -9.82
CA VAL A 119 4.61 -1.02 -11.07
C VAL A 119 5.24 0.34 -10.81
N GLY A 120 4.82 1.02 -9.73
CA GLY A 120 5.37 2.32 -9.33
C GLY A 120 6.87 2.24 -8.99
N LEU A 121 7.28 1.21 -8.25
CA LEU A 121 8.67 0.93 -7.91
C LEU A 121 9.50 0.66 -9.18
N ALA A 122 9.02 -0.22 -10.07
CA ALA A 122 9.75 -0.56 -11.30
C ALA A 122 9.93 0.66 -12.22
N ASP A 123 8.93 1.52 -12.33
CA ASP A 123 9.05 2.75 -13.12
C ASP A 123 9.98 3.78 -12.47
N THR A 124 9.94 3.90 -11.15
CA THR A 124 10.84 4.79 -10.41
C THR A 124 12.29 4.34 -10.56
N GLY A 125 12.57 3.04 -10.41
CA GLY A 125 13.90 2.45 -10.58
C GLY A 125 14.53 2.71 -11.94
N ARG A 126 13.73 2.74 -13.02
CA ARG A 126 14.22 3.08 -14.37
C ARG A 126 14.57 4.56 -14.56
N ARG A 127 14.09 5.44 -13.68
CA ARG A 127 14.27 6.91 -13.79
C ARG A 127 15.36 7.44 -12.88
N VAL A 128 15.71 6.70 -11.83
CA VAL A 128 16.69 7.09 -10.81
C VAL A 128 18.01 6.35 -11.01
N GLY A 129 19.13 7.00 -10.70
CA GLY A 129 20.46 6.39 -10.86
C GLY A 129 21.01 5.79 -9.57
N ARG A 130 21.01 6.57 -8.48
CA ARG A 130 21.72 6.25 -7.23
C ARG A 130 21.07 5.10 -6.46
N SER A 131 19.75 5.02 -6.47
CA SER A 131 18.95 4.11 -5.65
C SER A 131 18.20 3.04 -6.46
N ALA A 132 18.45 2.92 -7.78
CA ALA A 132 17.73 2.03 -8.69
C ALA A 132 17.58 0.58 -8.16
N ARG A 133 18.64 0.03 -7.58
CA ARG A 133 18.64 -1.32 -7.00
C ARG A 133 17.62 -1.51 -5.89
N ALA A 134 17.37 -0.51 -5.06
CA ALA A 134 16.39 -0.61 -3.98
C ALA A 134 14.96 -0.74 -4.55
N TYR A 135 14.67 -0.01 -5.62
CA TYR A 135 13.41 -0.13 -6.35
C TYR A 135 13.26 -1.46 -7.07
N ASP A 136 14.31 -1.97 -7.71
CA ASP A 136 14.30 -3.27 -8.39
C ASP A 136 14.07 -4.42 -7.40
N VAL A 137 14.77 -4.40 -6.25
CA VAL A 137 14.56 -5.36 -5.16
C VAL A 137 13.14 -5.24 -4.61
N GLY A 138 12.64 -4.02 -4.41
CA GLY A 138 11.28 -3.78 -3.97
C GLY A 138 10.23 -4.38 -4.92
N THR A 139 10.40 -4.16 -6.22
CA THR A 139 9.55 -4.78 -7.25
C THR A 139 9.64 -6.31 -7.22
N ALA A 140 10.83 -6.88 -7.14
CA ALA A 140 11.02 -8.32 -7.08
C ALA A 140 10.35 -8.92 -5.84
N CYS A 141 10.50 -8.29 -4.67
CA CYS A 141 9.84 -8.68 -3.42
C CYS A 141 8.31 -8.69 -3.55
N CYS A 142 7.71 -7.70 -4.21
CA CYS A 142 6.27 -7.70 -4.46
C CYS A 142 5.83 -8.89 -5.33
N VAL A 143 6.56 -9.19 -6.41
CA VAL A 143 6.23 -10.32 -7.30
C VAL A 143 6.42 -11.66 -6.58
N VAL A 144 7.55 -11.85 -5.90
CA VAL A 144 7.85 -13.05 -5.12
C VAL A 144 6.82 -13.23 -4.01
N GLY A 145 6.46 -12.16 -3.31
CA GLY A 145 5.44 -12.21 -2.27
C GLY A 145 4.05 -12.55 -2.81
N ALA A 146 3.65 -12.01 -3.97
CA ALA A 146 2.39 -12.38 -4.62
C ALA A 146 2.36 -13.88 -4.97
N VAL A 147 3.44 -14.41 -5.58
CA VAL A 147 3.56 -15.84 -5.87
C VAL A 147 3.53 -16.65 -4.58
N GLY A 148 4.25 -16.20 -3.55
CA GLY A 148 4.29 -16.84 -2.24
C GLY A 148 2.91 -16.95 -1.59
N VAL A 149 2.10 -15.89 -1.64
CA VAL A 149 0.71 -15.91 -1.16
C VAL A 149 -0.12 -16.91 -1.98
N ALA A 150 0.04 -16.96 -3.30
CA ALA A 150 -0.74 -17.83 -4.17
C ALA A 150 -0.47 -19.32 -3.93
N VAL A 151 0.77 -19.68 -3.59
CA VAL A 151 1.19 -21.09 -3.36
C VAL A 151 1.24 -21.46 -1.88
N ALA A 152 0.96 -20.53 -0.97
CA ALA A 152 1.01 -20.78 0.46
C ALA A 152 -0.05 -21.81 0.89
N GLY A 153 0.42 -22.91 1.48
CA GLY A 153 -0.44 -23.95 2.05
C GLY A 153 -0.78 -23.75 3.53
N SER A 154 -0.30 -22.67 4.17
CA SER A 154 -0.53 -22.41 5.60
C SER A 154 -0.59 -20.90 5.91
N PRO A 155 -1.28 -20.50 6.99
CA PRO A 155 -1.30 -19.10 7.44
C PRO A 155 0.10 -18.53 7.69
N THR A 156 1.01 -19.33 8.24
CA THR A 156 2.40 -18.92 8.48
C THR A 156 3.15 -18.65 7.18
N ALA A 157 3.02 -19.52 6.18
CA ALA A 157 3.63 -19.30 4.87
C ALA A 157 3.06 -18.04 4.19
N THR A 158 1.74 -17.81 4.28
CA THR A 158 1.11 -16.59 3.80
C THR A 158 1.66 -15.35 4.51
N ALA A 159 1.76 -15.37 5.85
CA ALA A 159 2.29 -14.26 6.62
C ALA A 159 3.76 -13.94 6.25
N VAL A 160 4.60 -14.96 6.02
CA VAL A 160 5.97 -14.77 5.53
C VAL A 160 5.98 -14.12 4.16
N ALA A 161 5.14 -14.58 3.22
CA ALA A 161 5.05 -13.99 1.89
C ALA A 161 4.61 -12.51 1.95
N LEU A 162 3.65 -12.16 2.82
CA LEU A 162 3.26 -10.77 3.07
C LEU A 162 4.40 -9.95 3.69
N GLY A 163 5.19 -10.55 4.58
CA GLY A 163 6.39 -9.93 5.13
C GLY A 163 7.42 -9.57 4.04
N VAL A 164 7.62 -10.45 3.05
CA VAL A 164 8.49 -10.17 1.89
C VAL A 164 7.98 -8.96 1.10
N VAL A 165 6.67 -8.88 0.84
CA VAL A 165 6.07 -7.70 0.19
C VAL A 165 6.32 -6.44 1.01
N GLY A 166 6.06 -6.50 2.32
CA GLY A 166 6.24 -5.36 3.22
C GLY A 166 7.67 -4.83 3.23
N VAL A 167 8.66 -5.73 3.36
CA VAL A 167 10.09 -5.36 3.26
C VAL A 167 10.39 -4.68 1.93
N GLY A 168 9.93 -5.26 0.81
CA GLY A 168 10.16 -4.70 -0.52
C GLY A 168 9.60 -3.29 -0.70
N GLN A 169 8.34 -3.08 -0.32
CA GLN A 169 7.70 -1.77 -0.43
C GLN A 169 8.33 -0.74 0.53
N THR A 170 8.70 -1.15 1.75
CA THR A 170 9.40 -0.27 2.70
C THR A 170 10.78 0.14 2.19
N LEU A 171 11.56 -0.78 1.58
CA LEU A 171 12.85 -0.44 0.98
C LEU A 171 12.72 0.66 -0.09
N GLY A 172 11.70 0.58 -0.95
CA GLY A 172 11.45 1.60 -1.96
C GLY A 172 11.09 2.97 -1.38
N ILE A 173 10.34 2.99 -0.26
CA ILE A 173 9.99 4.25 0.42
C ILE A 173 11.20 4.84 1.13
N VAL A 174 11.98 4.02 1.84
CA VAL A 174 13.22 4.48 2.50
C VAL A 174 14.19 5.02 1.45
N ALA A 175 14.36 4.35 0.31
CA ALA A 175 15.18 4.86 -0.79
C ALA A 175 14.73 6.24 -1.26
N ALA A 176 13.42 6.46 -1.38
CA ALA A 176 12.87 7.76 -1.77
C ALA A 176 13.09 8.87 -0.73
N THR A 177 13.25 8.54 0.56
CA THR A 177 13.39 9.53 1.63
C THR A 177 14.84 9.81 2.03
N VAL A 178 15.76 8.84 1.90
CA VAL A 178 17.16 9.00 2.36
C VAL A 178 18.21 8.90 1.24
N ALA A 179 17.84 8.37 0.07
CA ALA A 179 18.79 8.01 -0.98
C ALA A 179 18.56 8.72 -2.32
N GLU A 180 17.59 9.63 -2.39
CA GLU A 180 17.42 10.62 -3.45
C GLU A 180 17.76 12.00 -2.89
#